data_AF-A0A521RFI8-F1
#
_entry.id   AF-A0A521RFI8-F1
#
_cell.length_a   1.000
_cell.length_b   1.000
_cell.length_c   1.000
_cell.angle_alpha   90.00
_cell.angle_beta   90.00
_cell.angle_gamma   90.00
#
_symmetry.space_group_name_H-M   'P 1'
#
loop_
_entity.id
_entity.type
_entity.pdbx_description
1 polymer ?
#
loop_
_entity_poly.entity_id
_entity_poly.type
_entity_poly.pdbx_seq_one_letter_code
_entity_poly.pdbx_strand_id
1 'polypeptide(L)'
;MESLIWLEESGLGVWVRESMWGYPLILASHAIGMAIVIGIITMLDLRVLGFASRIPISSIDNLFTIAWIGFFLNFLSGFLLFSADADRFFFQTVFQIKILLIILGVIALWVLLRQLRDQAITKGAKMTAAFSLFCWFGAITAGRLTAYIGVEK
;
A
#
# COMPACT_ATOMS: atom_id res chain seq x y z
N MET A 1 -15.17 8.88 -21.29
CA MET A 1 -13.97 8.48 -22.05
C MET A 1 -13.76 7.03 -21.68
N GLU A 2 -14.24 6.10 -22.50
CA GLU A 2 -14.34 4.68 -22.16
C GLU A 2 -13.03 3.93 -22.42
N SER A 3 -11.93 4.33 -21.78
CA SER A 3 -10.61 3.75 -22.09
C SER A 3 -10.35 2.43 -21.35
N LEU A 4 -11.01 2.18 -20.23
CA LEU A 4 -10.77 1.01 -19.38
C LEU A 4 -11.95 0.04 -19.22
N ILE A 5 -13.06 0.27 -19.93
CA ILE A 5 -14.26 -0.60 -19.88
C ILE A 5 -13.92 -2.05 -20.25
N TRP A 6 -13.00 -2.26 -21.19
CA TRP A 6 -12.55 -3.62 -21.57
C TRP A 6 -12.02 -4.43 -20.37
N LEU A 7 -11.44 -3.78 -19.36
CA LEU A 7 -10.95 -4.43 -18.14
C LEU A 7 -12.11 -4.75 -17.19
N GLU A 8 -13.11 -3.87 -17.12
CA GLU A 8 -14.32 -4.04 -16.32
C GLU A 8 -15.26 -5.11 -16.85
N GLU A 9 -15.32 -5.27 -18.18
CA GLU A 9 -16.11 -6.29 -18.87
C GLU A 9 -15.35 -7.62 -19.01
N SER A 10 -14.07 -7.66 -18.62
CA SER A 10 -13.32 -8.91 -18.56
C SER A 10 -13.98 -9.89 -17.58
N GLY A 11 -13.82 -11.20 -17.82
CA GLY A 11 -14.37 -12.22 -16.93
C GLY A 11 -13.90 -12.08 -15.47
N LEU A 12 -12.71 -11.49 -15.26
CA LEU A 12 -12.23 -11.13 -13.92
C LEU A 12 -13.04 -9.97 -13.34
N GLY A 13 -13.13 -8.83 -14.05
CA GLY A 13 -13.86 -7.65 -13.59
C GLY A 13 -15.32 -7.95 -13.24
N VAL A 14 -16.00 -8.69 -14.13
CA VAL A 14 -17.38 -9.15 -13.93
C VAL A 14 -17.49 -10.08 -12.71
N TRP A 15 -16.61 -11.08 -12.59
CA TRP A 15 -16.65 -12.01 -11.45
C TRP A 15 -16.44 -11.30 -10.11
N VAL A 16 -15.51 -10.34 -10.04
CA VAL A 16 -15.29 -9.56 -8.82
C VAL A 16 -16.51 -8.72 -8.48
N ARG A 17 -17.14 -8.07 -9.48
CA ARG A 17 -18.26 -7.15 -9.29
C ARG A 17 -19.58 -7.85 -8.97
N GLU A 18 -19.88 -8.97 -9.62
CA GLU A 18 -21.20 -9.61 -9.56
C GLU A 18 -21.28 -10.79 -8.57
N SER A 19 -20.14 -11.37 -8.21
CA SER A 19 -20.12 -12.46 -7.22
C SER A 19 -20.39 -11.94 -5.82
N MET A 20 -21.33 -12.58 -5.11
CA MET A 20 -21.62 -12.31 -3.69
C MET A 20 -20.35 -12.33 -2.82
N TRP A 21 -19.39 -13.20 -3.15
CA TRP A 21 -18.15 -13.37 -2.39
C TRP A 21 -16.91 -12.77 -3.06
N GLY A 22 -16.97 -12.41 -4.34
CA GLY A 22 -15.83 -11.92 -5.11
C GLY A 22 -15.26 -10.64 -4.48
N TYR A 23 -16.04 -9.56 -4.50
CA TYR A 23 -15.62 -8.29 -3.95
C TYR A 23 -15.24 -8.36 -2.45
N PRO A 24 -16.05 -8.96 -1.55
CA PRO A 24 -15.72 -8.99 -0.13
C PRO A 24 -14.43 -9.77 0.20
N LEU A 25 -14.21 -10.93 -0.41
CA LEU A 25 -13.02 -11.74 -0.15
C LEU A 25 -11.76 -11.08 -0.69
N ILE A 26 -11.83 -10.47 -1.88
CA ILE A 26 -10.69 -9.74 -2.44
C ILE A 26 -10.39 -8.51 -1.60
N LEU A 27 -11.40 -7.76 -1.17
CA LEU A 27 -11.22 -6.60 -0.29
C LEU A 27 -10.58 -7.00 1.05
N ALA A 28 -11.04 -8.10 1.66
CA ALA A 28 -10.45 -8.65 2.87
C ALA A 28 -8.99 -9.07 2.66
N SER A 29 -8.70 -9.77 1.56
CA SER A 29 -7.34 -10.19 1.18
C SER A 29 -6.42 -8.99 0.97
N HIS A 30 -6.93 -7.93 0.35
CA HIS A 30 -6.22 -6.66 0.18
C HIS A 30 -5.87 -6.04 1.53
N ALA A 31 -6.83 -5.97 2.45
CA ALA A 31 -6.60 -5.43 3.79
C ALA A 31 -5.58 -6.25 4.58
N ILE A 32 -5.60 -7.58 4.48
CA ILE A 32 -4.62 -8.47 5.14
C ILE A 32 -3.21 -8.23 4.57
N GLY A 33 -3.05 -8.24 3.25
CA GLY A 33 -1.76 -7.96 2.61
C GLY A 33 -1.22 -6.57 2.97
N MET A 34 -2.12 -5.58 3.01
CA MET A 34 -1.79 -4.21 3.42
C MET A 34 -1.29 -4.16 4.87
N ALA A 35 -1.98 -4.83 5.79
CA ALA A 35 -1.61 -4.88 7.20
C ALA A 35 -0.23 -5.51 7.41
N ILE A 36 0.11 -6.55 6.63
CA ILE A 36 1.43 -7.17 6.66
C ILE A 36 2.52 -6.20 6.19
N VAL A 37 2.37 -5.64 4.99
CA VAL A 37 3.39 -4.77 4.38
C VAL A 37 3.57 -3.50 5.20
N ILE A 38 2.48 -2.76 5.43
CA ILE A 38 2.55 -1.48 6.14
C ILE A 38 2.89 -1.70 7.60
N GLY A 39 2.47 -2.81 8.22
CA GLY A 39 2.88 -3.17 9.58
C GLY A 39 4.39 -3.34 9.70
N ILE A 40 5.03 -4.08 8.79
CA ILE A 40 6.48 -4.29 8.80
C ILE A 40 7.23 -2.98 8.54
N ILE A 41 6.78 -2.17 7.58
CA ILE A 41 7.40 -0.87 7.30
C ILE A 41 7.24 0.08 8.51
N THR A 42 6.05 0.09 9.13
CA THR A 42 5.80 0.92 10.33
C THR A 42 6.69 0.49 11.49
N MET A 43 6.93 -0.81 11.69
CA MET A 43 7.87 -1.30 12.70
C MET A 43 9.29 -0.78 12.45
N LEU A 44 9.76 -0.81 11.19
CA LEU A 44 11.06 -0.25 10.81
C LEU A 44 11.12 1.26 11.04
N ASP A 45 10.12 2.01 10.57
CA ASP A 45 10.10 3.47 10.67
C ASP A 45 10.07 3.92 12.15
N LEU A 46 9.19 3.34 12.96
CA LEU A 46 9.13 3.62 14.41
C LEU A 46 10.43 3.25 15.12
N ARG A 47 11.06 2.15 14.68
CA ARG A 47 12.36 1.76 15.20
C ARG A 47 13.44 2.80 14.90
N VAL A 48 13.49 3.31 13.67
CA VAL A 48 14.45 4.35 13.24
C VAL A 48 14.19 5.67 13.96
N LEU A 49 12.92 6.02 14.18
CA LEU A 49 12.51 7.22 14.91
C LEU A 49 12.87 7.15 16.41
N GLY A 50 13.04 5.94 16.95
CA GLY A 50 13.58 5.71 18.30
C GLY A 50 12.58 5.14 19.29
N PHE A 51 11.33 4.88 18.89
CA PHE A 51 10.28 4.33 19.76
C PHE A 51 10.57 2.89 20.23
N ALA A 52 11.36 2.13 19.46
CA ALA A 52 11.72 0.75 19.77
C ALA A 52 13.25 0.54 19.84
N SER A 53 13.99 1.51 20.34
CA SER A 53 15.47 1.57 20.26
C SER A 53 16.24 0.34 20.75
N ARG A 54 15.62 -0.49 21.59
CA ARG A 54 16.21 -1.74 22.11
C ARG A 54 16.17 -2.92 21.11
N ILE A 55 15.33 -2.87 20.09
CA ILE A 55 15.22 -3.93 19.08
C ILE A 55 16.33 -3.75 18.04
N PRO A 56 17.17 -4.74 17.73
CA PRO A 56 18.14 -4.60 16.64
C PRO A 56 17.44 -4.42 15.29
N ILE A 57 17.97 -3.56 14.40
CA ILE A 57 17.39 -3.36 13.06
C ILE A 57 17.39 -4.69 12.29
N SER A 58 18.45 -5.49 12.44
CA SER A 58 18.58 -6.82 11.83
C SER A 58 17.48 -7.81 12.21
N SER A 59 16.78 -7.60 13.33
CA SER A 59 15.63 -8.45 13.69
C SER A 59 14.43 -8.22 12.77
N ILE A 60 14.33 -7.04 12.16
CA ILE A 60 13.27 -6.70 11.19
C ILE A 60 13.60 -7.28 9.82
N ASP A 61 14.88 -7.46 9.48
CA ASP A 61 15.29 -7.99 8.17
C ASP A 61 14.68 -9.36 7.88
N ASN A 62 14.54 -10.19 8.91
CA ASN A 62 13.92 -11.52 8.81
C ASN A 62 12.43 -11.46 8.42
N LEU A 63 11.77 -10.31 8.62
CA LEU A 63 10.37 -10.11 8.26
C LEU A 63 10.19 -9.73 6.78
N PHE A 64 11.25 -9.38 6.03
CA PHE A 64 11.09 -9.01 4.61
C PHE A 64 10.53 -10.14 3.75
N THR A 65 10.83 -11.41 4.08
CA THR A 65 10.20 -12.55 3.40
C THR A 65 8.69 -12.55 3.57
N ILE A 66 8.20 -12.22 4.78
CA ILE A 66 6.76 -12.08 5.06
C ILE A 66 6.20 -10.83 4.37
N ALA A 67 6.97 -9.74 4.32
CA ALA A 67 6.58 -8.53 3.59
C ALA A 67 6.36 -8.81 2.10
N TRP A 68 7.16 -9.66 1.47
CA TRP A 68 6.95 -10.08 0.07
C TRP A 68 5.64 -10.84 -0.13
N ILE A 69 5.30 -11.76 0.77
CA ILE A 69 4.01 -12.48 0.72
C ILE A 69 2.85 -11.48 0.85
N GLY A 70 2.93 -10.58 1.83
CA GLY A 70 1.94 -9.51 2.01
C GLY A 70 1.84 -8.59 0.80
N PHE A 71 2.97 -8.27 0.16
CA PHE A 71 3.03 -7.41 -1.03
C PHE A 71 2.31 -8.06 -2.21
N PHE A 72 2.63 -9.31 -2.55
CA PHE A 72 1.97 -9.98 -3.66
C PHE A 72 0.47 -10.16 -3.40
N LEU A 73 0.09 -10.50 -2.16
CA LEU A 73 -1.32 -10.59 -1.77
C LEU A 73 -2.02 -9.23 -1.96
N ASN A 74 -1.42 -8.14 -1.48
CA ASN A 74 -1.99 -6.80 -1.57
C ASN A 74 -2.05 -6.29 -3.01
N PHE A 75 -0.99 -6.49 -3.80
CA PHE A 75 -0.89 -6.04 -5.18
C PHE A 75 -1.91 -6.76 -6.07
N LEU A 76 -1.97 -8.10 -6.00
CA LEU A 76 -2.89 -8.89 -6.83
C LEU A 76 -4.35 -8.59 -6.48
N SER A 77 -4.68 -8.54 -5.18
CA SER A 77 -6.04 -8.18 -4.76
C SER A 77 -6.39 -6.73 -5.11
N GLY A 78 -5.44 -5.80 -5.02
CA GLY A 78 -5.64 -4.41 -5.42
C GLY A 78 -5.90 -4.26 -6.91
N PHE A 79 -5.18 -5.02 -7.74
CA PHE A 79 -5.42 -5.09 -9.18
C PHE A 79 -6.80 -5.66 -9.51
N LEU A 80 -7.23 -6.72 -8.81
CA LEU A 80 -8.57 -7.29 -8.97
C LEU A 80 -9.67 -6.30 -8.58
N LEU A 81 -9.52 -5.58 -7.46
CA LEU A 81 -10.47 -4.52 -7.08
C LEU A 81 -10.50 -3.38 -8.10
N PHE A 82 -9.33 -2.99 -8.62
CA PHE A 82 -9.24 -1.98 -9.67
C PHE A 82 -9.97 -2.45 -10.93
N SER A 83 -9.77 -3.71 -11.35
CA SER A 83 -10.41 -4.26 -12.55
C SER A 83 -11.94 -4.28 -12.50
N ALA A 84 -12.56 -4.22 -11.32
CA ALA A 84 -14.01 -4.22 -11.18
C ALA A 84 -14.68 -2.85 -11.48
N ASP A 85 -13.92 -1.76 -11.40
CA ASP A 85 -14.39 -0.36 -11.47
C ASP A 85 -13.23 0.56 -11.93
N ALA A 86 -12.56 0.14 -13.01
CA ALA A 86 -11.24 0.62 -13.42
C ALA A 86 -11.28 2.07 -13.94
N ASP A 87 -12.28 2.40 -14.75
CA ASP A 87 -12.44 3.73 -15.34
C ASP A 87 -12.68 4.77 -14.23
N ARG A 88 -13.60 4.46 -13.30
CA ARG A 88 -13.85 5.30 -12.13
C ARG A 88 -12.59 5.51 -11.30
N PHE A 89 -11.87 4.45 -10.94
CA PHE A 89 -10.66 4.60 -10.13
C PHE A 89 -9.58 5.39 -10.86
N PHE A 90 -9.39 5.18 -12.17
CA PHE A 90 -8.34 5.84 -12.93
C PHE A 90 -8.50 7.37 -12.97
N PHE A 91 -9.73 7.86 -13.13
CA PHE A 91 -10.02 9.30 -13.19
C PHE A 91 -10.28 9.93 -11.82
N GLN A 92 -10.48 9.13 -10.77
CA GLN A 92 -10.70 9.65 -9.42
C GLN A 92 -9.40 10.24 -8.82
N THR A 93 -9.41 11.55 -8.55
CA THR A 93 -8.25 12.26 -7.97
C THR A 93 -7.73 11.63 -6.68
N VAL A 94 -8.63 11.17 -5.80
CA VAL A 94 -8.24 10.53 -4.54
C VAL A 94 -7.46 9.22 -4.78
N PHE A 95 -7.84 8.45 -5.79
CA PHE A 95 -7.10 7.24 -6.18
C PHE A 95 -5.73 7.60 -6.78
N GLN A 96 -5.64 8.65 -7.60
CA GLN A 96 -4.36 9.13 -8.13
C GLN A 96 -3.41 9.59 -7.01
N ILE A 97 -3.92 10.31 -6.00
CA ILE A 97 -3.18 10.67 -4.79
C ILE A 97 -2.70 9.42 -4.06
N LYS A 98 -3.55 8.39 -3.89
CA LYS A 98 -3.17 7.11 -3.30
C LYS A 98 -1.97 6.50 -4.03
N ILE A 99 -2.02 6.40 -5.36
CA ILE A 99 -0.92 5.84 -6.17
C ILE A 99 0.36 6.66 -6.02
N LEU A 100 0.28 7.99 -6.05
CA LEU A 100 1.44 8.86 -5.82
C LEU A 100 2.08 8.61 -4.44
N LEU A 101 1.27 8.53 -3.39
CA LEU A 101 1.76 8.27 -2.03
C LEU A 101 2.39 6.88 -1.90
N ILE A 102 1.85 5.86 -2.57
CA ILE A 102 2.48 4.53 -2.63
C ILE A 102 3.86 4.61 -3.29
N ILE A 103 3.98 5.27 -4.44
CA ILE A 103 5.25 5.42 -5.15
C ILE A 103 6.28 6.14 -4.26
N LEU A 104 5.89 7.25 -3.64
CA LEU A 104 6.75 7.99 -2.72
C LEU A 104 7.13 7.18 -1.49
N GLY A 105 6.21 6.40 -0.93
CA GLY A 105 6.46 5.50 0.20
C GLY A 105 7.47 4.38 -0.14
N VAL A 106 7.37 3.79 -1.34
CA VAL A 106 8.34 2.80 -1.83
C VAL A 106 9.73 3.43 -2.02
N ILE A 107 9.80 4.62 -2.61
CA ILE A 107 11.06 5.36 -2.75
C ILE A 107 11.66 5.68 -1.38
N ALA A 108 10.84 6.16 -0.44
CA ALA A 108 11.27 6.45 0.93
C ALA A 108 11.82 5.22 1.63
N LEU A 109 11.13 4.07 1.54
CA LEU A 109 11.62 2.80 2.08
C LEU A 109 12.96 2.41 1.45
N TRP A 110 13.10 2.48 0.14
CA TRP A 110 14.35 2.13 -0.54
C TRP A 110 15.51 3.03 -0.12
N VAL A 111 15.28 4.35 -0.02
CA VAL A 111 16.26 5.31 0.50
C VAL A 111 16.61 5.00 1.95
N LEU A 112 15.62 4.67 2.79
CA LEU A 112 15.83 4.34 4.19
C LEU A 112 16.70 3.09 4.34
N LEU A 113 16.40 2.02 3.60
CA LEU A 113 17.21 0.78 3.63
C LEU A 113 18.65 1.04 3.20
N ARG A 114 18.89 1.93 2.22
CA ARG A 114 20.24 2.36 1.85
C ARG A 114 20.94 3.14 2.97
N GLN A 115 20.23 4.05 3.64
CA GLN A 115 20.76 4.82 4.77
C GLN A 115 21.10 3.94 5.98
N LEU A 116 20.43 2.80 6.14
CA LEU A 116 20.63 1.86 7.24
C LEU A 116 21.68 0.78 6.96
N ARG A 117 22.34 0.79 5.80
CA ARG A 117 23.34 -0.22 5.41
C ARG A 117 24.47 -0.38 6.44
N ASP A 118 24.94 0.73 6.99
CA ASP A 118 26.01 0.74 8.01
C ASP A 118 25.44 0.69 9.45
N GLN A 119 24.15 0.38 9.59
CA GLN A 119 23.38 0.30 10.85
C GLN A 119 23.39 1.59 11.70
N ALA A 120 23.93 2.69 11.18
CA ALA A 120 23.94 3.99 11.84
C ALA A 120 22.64 4.76 11.56
N ILE A 121 21.90 5.08 12.62
CA ILE A 121 20.70 5.93 12.51
C ILE A 121 21.12 7.40 12.49
N THR A 122 21.06 8.01 11.31
CA THR A 122 21.34 9.45 11.11
C THR A 122 20.07 10.30 11.23
N LYS A 123 20.23 11.63 11.34
CA LYS A 123 19.09 12.57 11.25
C LYS A 123 18.33 12.42 9.92
N GLY A 124 19.06 12.17 8.82
CA GLY A 124 18.48 11.89 7.51
C GLY A 124 17.59 10.65 7.52
N ALA A 125 18.05 9.55 8.12
CA ALA A 125 17.26 8.32 8.25
C ALA A 125 15.95 8.55 9.01
N LYS A 126 15.98 9.34 10.09
CA LYS A 126 14.76 9.72 10.84
C LYS A 126 13.78 10.53 10.01
N MET A 127 14.27 11.47 9.20
CA MET A 127 13.42 12.25 8.28
C MET A 127 12.79 11.36 7.21
N THR A 128 13.57 10.44 6.61
CA THR A 128 13.06 9.48 5.63
C THR A 128 11.99 8.57 6.25
N ALA A 129 12.22 8.05 7.45
CA ALA A 129 11.25 7.21 8.17
C ALA A 129 9.93 7.96 8.50
N ALA A 130 10.02 9.22 8.94
CA ALA A 130 8.83 10.04 9.19
C ALA A 130 8.04 10.30 7.89
N PHE A 131 8.74 10.57 6.79
CA PHE A 131 8.11 10.77 5.48
C PHE A 131 7.49 9.48 4.94
N SER A 132 8.16 8.34 5.11
CA SER A 132 7.62 7.00 4.80
C SER A 132 6.28 6.76 5.51
N LEU A 133 6.22 6.97 6.83
CA LEU A 133 4.97 6.85 7.60
C LEU A 133 3.86 7.77 7.08
N PHE A 134 4.19 9.03 6.77
CA PHE A 134 3.24 9.97 6.20
C PHE A 134 2.68 9.44 4.86
N CYS A 135 3.54 8.95 3.97
CA CYS A 135 3.12 8.37 2.70
C CYS A 135 2.20 7.16 2.89
N TRP A 136 2.57 6.19 3.73
CA TRP A 136 1.78 4.97 3.92
C TRP A 136 0.44 5.25 4.58
N PHE A 137 0.41 6.07 5.62
CA PHE A 137 -0.85 6.42 6.31
C PHE A 137 -1.73 7.32 5.43
N GLY A 138 -1.12 8.21 4.65
CA GLY A 138 -1.83 8.97 3.62
C GLY A 138 -2.43 8.05 2.55
N ALA A 139 -1.70 7.04 2.07
CA ALA A 139 -2.19 6.09 1.08
C ALA A 139 -3.34 5.22 1.62
N ILE A 140 -3.28 4.77 2.88
CA ILE A 140 -4.39 4.07 3.55
C ILE A 140 -5.62 4.98 3.61
N THR A 141 -5.43 6.23 4.04
CA THR A 141 -6.51 7.20 4.19
C THR A 141 -7.16 7.50 2.85
N ALA A 142 -6.36 7.82 1.82
CA ALA A 142 -6.83 8.03 0.46
C ALA A 142 -7.57 6.78 -0.07
N GLY A 143 -7.02 5.59 0.17
CA GLY A 143 -7.67 4.32 -0.20
C GLY A 143 -9.01 4.07 0.47
N ARG A 144 -9.25 4.59 1.68
CA ARG A 144 -10.59 4.52 2.30
C ARG A 144 -11.53 5.57 1.74
N LEU A 145 -11.00 6.76 1.43
CA LEU A 145 -11.77 7.88 0.88
C LEU A 145 -12.30 7.61 -0.55
N THR A 146 -11.69 6.70 -1.32
CA THR A 146 -12.20 6.32 -2.66
C THR A 146 -13.62 5.75 -2.64
N ALA A 147 -14.06 5.21 -1.51
CA ALA A 147 -15.42 4.71 -1.30
C ALA A 147 -16.45 5.82 -1.05
N TYR A 148 -16.02 7.05 -0.76
CA TYR A 148 -16.89 8.15 -0.32
C TYR A 148 -16.80 9.39 -1.19
N ILE A 149 -15.64 9.67 -1.78
CA ILE A 149 -15.38 10.90 -2.56
C ILE A 149 -15.39 10.56 -4.05
N GLY A 150 -16.01 11.37 -4.89
CA GLY A 150 -16.08 11.12 -6.34
C GLY A 150 -17.05 9.99 -6.73
N VAL A 151 -17.96 9.63 -5.82
CA VAL A 151 -19.20 8.93 -6.17
C VAL A 151 -20.19 10.03 -6.59
N GLU A 152 -20.13 10.48 -7.83
CA GLU A 152 -21.30 11.16 -8.40
C GLU A 152 -22.41 10.11 -8.51
N LYS A 153 -23.56 10.40 -7.89
CA LYS A 153 -24.76 9.57 -8.00
C LYS A 153 -25.40 9.74 -9.36
#